data_AF-A0A1F2TJJ2-F1
#
_entry.id   AF-A0A1F2TJJ2-F1
#
_cell.length_a   1.000
_cell.length_b   1.000
_cell.length_c   1.000
_cell.angle_alpha   90.00
_cell.angle_beta   90.00
_cell.angle_gamma   90.00
#
_symmetry.space_group_name_H-M   'P 1'
#
loop_
_entity.id
_entity.type
_entity.pdbx_description
1 polymer ?
#
loop_
_entity_poly.entity_id
_entity_poly.type
_entity_poly.pdbx_seq_one_letter_code
_entity_poly.pdbx_strand_id
1 'polypeptide(L)' 'MIAEHDRVVLTRPVPNERLEIGDVGTVVHVYPDSKAFEVEFTALDGHTAAVATVEASQVRPINSREITHARELAVR' A
#
# COMPACT_ATOMS: atom_id res chain seq x y z
N MET A 1 14.17 -3.87 -6.07
CA MET A 1 13.74 -4.75 -4.97
C MET A 1 12.97 -3.86 -4.01
N ILE A 2 11.77 -4.27 -3.59
CA ILE A 2 11.00 -3.54 -2.58
C ILE A 2 11.58 -3.91 -1.22
N ALA A 3 11.90 -2.92 -0.39
CA ALA A 3 12.44 -3.07 0.95
C ALA A 3 11.49 -2.50 2.02
N GLU A 4 11.80 -2.76 3.29
CA GLU A 4 11.13 -2.07 4.40
C GLU A 4 11.34 -0.55 4.29
N HIS A 5 10.30 0.21 4.60
CA HIS A 5 10.16 1.66 4.46
C HIS A 5 10.06 2.19 3.02
N ASP A 6 10.08 1.31 1.99
CA ASP A 6 9.73 1.72 0.64
C ASP A 6 8.22 2.02 0.54
N ARG A 7 7.88 2.93 -0.36
CA ARG A 7 6.49 3.18 -0.75
C ARG A 7 6.11 2.30 -1.94
N VAL A 8 4.92 1.73 -1.87
CA VAL A 8 4.37 0.86 -2.90
C VAL A 8 2.98 1.30 -3.30
N VAL A 9 2.60 1.02 -4.55
CA VAL A 9 1.28 1.30 -5.10
C VAL A 9 0.55 -0.02 -5.28
N LEU A 10 -0.69 -0.11 -4.79
CA LEU A 10 -1.56 -1.25 -5.05
C LEU A 10 -1.87 -1.37 -6.55
N THR A 11 -1.67 -2.57 -7.10
CA THR A 11 -2.08 -2.94 -8.47
C THR A 11 -3.38 -3.75 -8.48
N ARG A 12 -3.82 -4.21 -7.30
CA ARG A 12 -5.11 -4.89 -7.07
C ARG A 12 -5.79 -4.30 -5.82
N PRO A 13 -7.13 -4.27 -5.77
CA PRO A 13 -7.82 -3.80 -4.57
C PRO A 13 -7.63 -4.78 -3.40
N VAL A 14 -7.79 -4.28 -2.17
CA VAL A 14 -7.90 -5.07 -0.94
C VAL A 14 -9.27 -4.76 -0.31
N PRO A 15 -10.34 -5.46 -0.74
CA PRO A 15 -11.72 -5.05 -0.42
C PRO A 15 -12.04 -5.02 1.07
N ASN A 16 -11.47 -5.94 1.85
CA ASN A 16 -11.67 -6.01 3.31
C ASN A 16 -11.20 -4.73 4.02
N GLU A 17 -10.19 -4.06 3.45
CA GLU A 17 -9.62 -2.82 3.97
C GLU A 17 -10.12 -1.57 3.22
N ARG A 18 -11.07 -1.72 2.29
CA ARG A 18 -11.57 -0.63 1.41
C ARG A 18 -10.47 0.05 0.58
N LEU A 19 -9.36 -0.66 0.34
CA LEU A 19 -8.25 -0.15 -0.47
C LEU A 19 -8.48 -0.45 -1.95
N GLU A 20 -8.15 0.52 -2.78
CA GLU A 20 -8.35 0.52 -4.21
C GLU A 20 -7.01 0.47 -4.95
N ILE A 21 -7.08 0.15 -6.25
CA ILE A 21 -5.91 0.21 -7.13
C ILE A 21 -5.41 1.67 -7.14
N GLY A 22 -4.10 1.85 -6.99
CA GLY A 22 -3.48 3.17 -6.94
C GLY A 22 -3.23 3.70 -5.54
N ASP A 23 -3.83 3.11 -4.50
CA ASP A 23 -3.51 3.51 -3.13
C ASP A 23 -2.04 3.25 -2.82
N VAL A 24 -1.43 4.23 -2.15
CA VAL A 24 -0.02 4.22 -1.81
C VAL A 24 0.15 3.89 -0.34
N GLY A 25 0.88 2.83 -0.06
CA GLY A 25 1.25 2.44 1.29
C GLY A 25 2.76 2.44 1.50
N THR A 26 3.17 2.30 2.75
CA THR A 26 4.56 2.13 3.16
C THR A 26 4.76 0.69 3.63
N VAL A 27 5.78 0.00 3.10
CA VAL A 27 6.13 -1.33 3.55
C VAL A 27 6.69 -1.25 4.96
N VAL A 28 6.06 -1.90 5.92
CA VAL A 28 6.51 -1.96 7.32
C VAL A 28 7.19 -3.28 7.65
N HIS A 29 6.96 -4.32 6.84
CA HIS A 29 7.69 -5.59 6.93
C HIS A 29 7.78 -6.30 5.58
N VAL A 30 8.92 -6.95 5.30
CA VAL A 30 9.11 -7.82 4.14
C VAL A 30 9.13 -9.28 4.58
N TYR A 31 8.16 -10.07 4.10
CA TYR A 31 8.13 -11.52 4.39
C TYR A 31 9.24 -12.27 3.63
N PRO A 32 9.58 -13.51 4.05
CA PRO A 32 10.62 -14.31 3.41
C PRO A 32 10.47 -14.42 1.89
N ASP A 33 11.61 -14.45 1.21
CA ASP A 33 11.74 -14.46 -0.26
C ASP A 33 11.05 -13.28 -0.97
N SER A 34 10.67 -12.22 -0.24
CA SER A 34 9.90 -11.08 -0.78
C SER A 34 8.61 -11.51 -1.48
N LYS A 35 7.97 -12.59 -1.01
CA LYS A 35 6.71 -13.10 -1.58
C LYS A 35 5.50 -12.25 -1.18
N ALA A 36 5.59 -11.58 -0.04
CA ALA A 36 4.55 -10.71 0.48
C ALA A 36 5.16 -9.58 1.32
N PHE A 37 4.36 -8.56 1.58
CA PHE A 37 4.72 -7.38 2.34
C PHE A 37 3.61 -7.08 3.34
N GLU A 38 3.97 -6.67 4.55
CA GLU A 38 3.05 -5.97 5.42
C GLU A 38 3.14 -4.48 5.06
N VAL A 39 2.02 -3.88 4.68
CA VAL A 39 1.96 -2.50 4.18
C VAL A 39 0.99 -1.68 5.01
N GLU A 40 1.47 -0.56 5.54
CA GLU A 40 0.65 0.44 6.20
C GLU A 40 0.12 1.46 5.19
N PHE A 41 -1.19 1.71 5.23
CA PHE A 41 -1.87 2.74 4.46
C PHE A 41 -2.33 3.84 5.42
N THR A 42 -1.86 5.06 5.20
CA THR A 42 -2.17 6.23 6.03
C THR A 42 -3.17 7.11 5.30
N ALA A 43 -4.25 7.51 6.00
CA ALA A 43 -5.17 8.52 5.50
C ALA A 43 -4.48 9.90 5.47
N LEU A 44 -5.06 10.85 4.72
CA LEU A 44 -4.42 12.15 4.47
C LEU A 44 -4.29 13.02 5.74
N ASP A 45 -5.12 12.78 6.75
CA ASP A 45 -5.05 13.42 8.08
C ASP A 45 -4.02 12.75 9.02
N GLY A 46 -3.32 11.71 8.55
CA GLY A 46 -2.19 11.09 9.23
C GLY A 46 -2.54 9.87 10.11
N HIS A 47 -3.81 9.46 10.22
CA HIS A 47 -4.14 8.22 10.92
C HIS A 47 -3.91 6.99 10.03
N THR A 48 -3.58 5.86 10.65
CA THR A 48 -3.49 4.57 9.94
C THR A 48 -4.88 4.11 9.52
N ALA A 49 -5.13 4.09 8.21
CA ALA A 49 -6.38 3.61 7.63
C ALA A 49 -6.47 2.08 7.63
N ALA A 50 -5.35 1.42 7.31
CA ALA A 50 -5.25 -0.04 7.27
C ALA A 50 -3.79 -0.49 7.38
N VAL A 51 -3.60 -1.72 7.85
CA VAL A 51 -2.34 -2.47 7.75
C VAL A 51 -2.70 -3.81 7.14
N ALA A 52 -2.11 -4.12 5.99
CA ALA A 52 -2.51 -5.28 5.19
C ALA A 52 -1.30 -6.06 4.69
N THR A 53 -1.37 -7.39 4.83
CA THR A 53 -0.51 -8.30 4.10
C THR A 53 -0.92 -8.33 2.63
N VAL A 54 0.00 -7.96 1.75
CA VAL A 54 -0.20 -7.96 0.29
C VAL A 54 0.85 -8.84 -0.39
N GLU A 55 0.44 -9.63 -1.37
CA GLU A 55 1.38 -10.40 -2.18
C GLU A 55 2.23 -9.46 -3.04
N ALA A 56 3.44 -9.91 -3.40
CA ALA A 56 4.30 -9.16 -4.32
C ALA A 56 3.65 -8.87 -5.68
N SER A 57 2.69 -9.70 -6.10
CA SER A 57 1.90 -9.52 -7.33
C SER A 57 0.87 -8.38 -7.25
N GLN A 58 0.53 -7.94 -6.04
CA GLN A 58 -0.51 -6.94 -5.77
C GLN A 58 0.06 -5.53 -5.58
N VAL A 59 1.38 -5.38 -5.64
CA VAL A 59 2.06 -4.09 -5.48
C VAL A 59 3.12 -3.86 -6.54
N ARG A 60 3.45 -2.60 -6.74
CA ARG A 60 4.61 -2.17 -7.53
C ARG A 60 5.37 -1.06 -6.80
N PRO A 61 6.67 -0.90 -7.08
CA PRO A 61 7.39 0.30 -6.63
C PRO A 61 6.78 1.57 -7.25
N ILE A 62 6.97 2.69 -6.56
CA ILE A 62 6.69 4.03 -7.09
C ILE A 62 7.72 4.44 -8.15
N ASN A 63 7.38 5.42 -8.97
CA ASN A 63 8.31 6.07 -9.90
C ASN A 63 8.51 7.56 -9.59
N SER A 64 9.60 8.15 -10.09
CA SER A 64 9.97 9.55 -9.80
C SER A 64 9.07 10.61 -10.46
N ARG A 65 8.11 10.19 -11.28
CA ARG A 65 7.15 11.07 -11.99
C ARG A 65 5.71 10.85 -11.52
N GLU A 66 5.54 10.21 -10.36
CA GLU A 66 4.25 10.01 -9.71
C GLU A 66 4.01 11.07 -8.63
N ILE A 67 2.74 11.42 -8.45
CA ILE A 67 2.26 12.27 -7.37
C ILE A 67 1.12 11.55 -6.67
N THR A 68 1.10 11.60 -5.33
CA THR A 68 -0.03 11.09 -4.55
C THR A 68 -1.30 11.87 -4.84
N HIS A 69 -2.39 11.16 -5.08
CA HIS A 69 -3.71 11.72 -5.33
C HIS A 69 -4.64 11.44 -4.13
N ALA A 70 -5.42 12.45 -3.72
CA ALA A 70 -6.36 12.30 -2.61
C ALA A 70 -7.70 11.73 -3.11
N ARG A 71 -8.24 10.76 -2.37
CA ARG A 71 -9.61 10.25 -2.52
C ARG A 71 -10.22 10.02 -1.15
N GLU A 72 -11.55 9.97 -1.06
CA GLU A 72 -12.20 9.51 0.15
C GLU A 72 -12.04 7.98 0.30
N LEU A 73 -11.75 7.55 1.52
CA LEU A 73 -11.80 6.14 1.88
C LEU A 73 -13.26 5.78 2.19
N ALA A 74 -13.75 4.67 1.66
CA ALA A 74 -15.14 4.26 1.90
C ALA A 74 -15.39 4.04 3.40
N VAL A 75 -16.46 4.67 3.91
CA VAL A 75 -16.93 4.50 5.30
C VAL A 75 -17.31 3.04 5.53
N ARG A 76 -17.03 2.52 6.74
CA ARG A 76 -17.34 1.14 7.15
C ARG A 76 -18.83 0.85 7.14
#